data_AF-M9M3C4-F1
#
_entry.id   AF-M9M3C4-F1
#
_cell.length_a   1.000
_cell.length_b   1.000
_cell.length_c   1.000
_cell.angle_alpha   90.00
_cell.angle_beta   90.00
_cell.angle_gamma   90.00
#
_symmetry.space_group_name_H-M   'P 1'
#
loop_
_entity.id
_entity.type
_entity.pdbx_description
1 polymer ?
#
loop_
_entity_poly.entity_id
_entity_poly.type
_entity_poly.pdbx_seq_one_letter_code
_entity_poly.pdbx_strand_id
1 'polypeptide(L)'
;MSDASQPSEPSKAAPLGLPAPGDATADAQPNVIKLDHLGPMIVNSDGTISRIANWSAMSQIEKDRSLRLLAKRNNARMESLKADPKNEAQQS
;
A
#
# COMPACT_ATOMS: atom_id res chain seq x y z
N MET A 1 -40.11 -10.22 -52.57
CA MET A 1 -39.16 -9.32 -51.89
C MET A 1 -39.75 -9.08 -50.51
N SER A 2 -39.57 -10.00 -49.57
CA SER A 2 -38.37 -10.12 -48.71
C SER A 2 -38.16 -8.85 -47.91
N ASP A 3 -38.67 -8.79 -46.67
CA ASP A 3 -37.79 -8.73 -45.51
C ASP A 3 -38.60 -8.96 -44.22
N ALA A 4 -38.08 -9.84 -43.39
CA ALA A 4 -38.57 -10.17 -42.05
C ALA A 4 -37.48 -9.76 -41.08
N SER A 5 -37.81 -9.06 -39.99
CA SER A 5 -37.05 -8.99 -38.72
C SER A 5 -37.78 -8.06 -37.75
N GLN A 6 -38.61 -8.60 -36.84
CA GLN A 6 -38.30 -8.90 -35.43
C GLN A 6 -37.99 -7.65 -34.54
N PRO A 7 -38.76 -7.44 -33.45
CA PRO A 7 -38.44 -6.43 -32.44
C PRO A 7 -37.33 -6.92 -31.50
N SER A 8 -36.31 -6.10 -31.29
CA SER A 8 -35.16 -6.37 -30.43
C SER A 8 -35.42 -5.95 -28.97
N GLU A 9 -35.68 -6.94 -28.12
CA GLU A 9 -35.64 -6.83 -26.65
C GLU A 9 -34.21 -7.02 -26.10
N PRO A 10 -33.92 -6.54 -24.86
CA PRO A 10 -32.56 -6.19 -24.43
C PRO A 10 -31.74 -7.40 -24.01
N SER A 11 -30.55 -7.56 -24.61
CA SER A 11 -29.57 -8.55 -24.16
C SER A 11 -29.00 -8.16 -22.80
N LYS A 12 -29.53 -8.82 -21.77
CA LYS A 12 -29.02 -8.88 -20.39
C LYS A 12 -27.49 -9.06 -20.40
N ALA A 13 -26.75 -7.98 -20.16
CA ALA A 13 -25.30 -8.00 -20.04
C ALA A 13 -24.91 -8.93 -18.88
N ALA A 14 -24.35 -10.09 -19.22
CA ALA A 14 -23.75 -10.98 -18.22
C ALA A 14 -22.60 -10.22 -17.55
N PRO A 15 -22.50 -10.23 -16.20
CA PRO A 15 -21.40 -9.58 -15.51
C PRO A 15 -20.10 -10.27 -15.91
N LEU A 16 -19.09 -9.47 -16.29
CA LEU A 16 -17.74 -9.94 -16.58
C LEU A 16 -17.17 -10.60 -15.32
N GLY A 17 -17.25 -11.93 -15.25
CA GLY A 17 -16.66 -12.71 -14.18
C GLY A 17 -15.14 -12.55 -14.22
N LEU A 18 -14.53 -12.36 -13.06
CA LEU A 18 -13.09 -12.41 -12.92
C LEU A 18 -12.60 -13.80 -13.39
N PRO A 19 -11.46 -13.88 -14.11
CA PRO A 19 -10.93 -15.17 -14.55
C PRO A 19 -10.65 -16.07 -13.34
N ALA A 20 -10.91 -17.37 -13.49
CA ALA A 20 -10.54 -18.34 -12.48
C ALA A 20 -9.03 -18.27 -12.21
N PRO A 21 -8.57 -18.40 -10.95
CA PRO A 21 -7.16 -18.42 -10.60
C PRO A 21 -6.49 -19.65 -11.23
N GLY A 22 -6.01 -19.50 -12.46
CA GLY A 22 -5.47 -20.56 -13.30
C GLY A 22 -5.34 -20.15 -14.77
N ASP A 23 -6.29 -19.35 -15.28
CA ASP A 23 -6.28 -18.85 -16.67
C ASP A 23 -5.78 -17.40 -16.80
N ALA A 24 -5.55 -16.72 -15.68
CA ALA A 24 -4.77 -15.50 -15.69
C ALA A 24 -3.32 -15.89 -15.95
N THR A 25 -2.82 -15.61 -17.16
CA THR A 25 -1.39 -15.33 -17.36
C THR A 25 -1.08 -14.11 -16.51
N ALA A 26 -0.85 -14.36 -15.23
CA ALA A 26 -0.26 -13.40 -14.34
C ALA A 26 1.16 -13.25 -14.86
N ASP A 27 1.36 -12.27 -15.73
CA ASP A 27 2.63 -11.55 -15.87
C ASP A 27 2.91 -10.83 -14.54
N ALA A 28 2.93 -11.59 -13.44
CA ALA A 28 3.46 -11.22 -12.16
C ALA A 28 4.97 -11.28 -12.29
N GLN A 29 5.51 -10.45 -13.19
CA GLN A 29 6.90 -10.05 -13.11
C GLN A 29 7.07 -9.50 -11.70
N PRO A 30 8.04 -10.00 -10.92
CA PRO A 30 8.35 -9.42 -9.63
C PRO A 30 8.80 -7.99 -9.90
N ASN A 31 7.86 -7.05 -9.81
CA ASN A 31 8.14 -5.64 -9.99
C ASN A 31 8.86 -5.22 -8.71
N VAL A 32 10.18 -5.43 -8.68
CA VAL A 32 11.06 -4.94 -7.64
C VAL A 32 11.09 -3.43 -7.82
N ILE A 33 10.07 -2.76 -7.29
CA ILE A 33 10.02 -1.31 -7.24
C ILE A 33 11.15 -0.91 -6.30
N LYS A 34 12.27 -0.43 -6.85
CA LYS A 34 13.34 0.17 -6.06
C LYS A 34 12.82 1.48 -5.49
N LEU A 35 12.46 1.48 -4.21
CA LEU A 35 11.94 2.66 -3.55
C LEU A 35 13.06 3.47 -2.87
N ASP A 36 14.12 3.76 -3.63
CA ASP A 36 15.36 4.36 -3.12
C ASP A 36 15.18 5.82 -2.62
N HIS A 37 14.07 6.47 -2.97
CA HIS A 37 13.84 7.91 -2.73
C HIS A 37 12.81 8.24 -1.64
N LEU A 38 12.24 7.24 -0.96
CA LEU A 38 11.14 7.45 -0.02
C LEU A 38 11.52 8.09 1.31
N GLY A 39 12.82 8.09 1.63
CA GLY A 39 13.28 8.55 2.92
C GLY A 39 12.96 7.61 4.08
N PRO A 40 13.09 8.10 5.32
CA PRO A 40 12.97 7.29 6.51
C PRO A 40 11.50 6.96 6.82
N MET A 41 11.30 5.78 7.40
CA MET A 41 9.99 5.33 7.89
C MET A 41 9.69 5.86 9.29
N ILE A 42 8.42 6.14 9.57
CA ILE A 42 7.90 6.63 10.84
C ILE A 42 7.11 5.52 11.50
N VAL A 43 7.39 5.26 12.78
CA VAL A 43 6.53 4.41 13.62
C VAL A 43 5.51 5.32 14.30
N ASN A 44 4.23 5.00 14.17
CA ASN A 44 3.15 5.71 14.81
C ASN A 44 2.83 5.11 16.19
N SER A 45 2.07 5.84 17.01
CA SER A 45 1.68 5.37 18.35
C SER A 45 0.73 4.18 18.34
N ASP A 46 0.04 3.94 17.22
CA ASP A 46 -0.84 2.79 16.99
C ASP A 46 -0.09 1.55 16.47
N GLY A 47 1.24 1.63 16.33
CA GLY A 47 2.08 0.55 15.80
C GLY A 47 2.19 0.49 14.28
N THR A 48 1.45 1.34 13.55
CA THR A 48 1.55 1.39 12.09
C THR A 48 2.83 2.10 11.62
N ILE A 49 3.20 1.87 10.35
CA ILE A 49 4.38 2.48 9.72
C ILE A 49 3.94 3.44 8.61
N SER A 50 4.38 4.68 8.69
CA SER A 50 4.12 5.74 7.70
C SER A 50 5.41 6.26 7.05
N ARG A 51 5.28 6.94 5.92
CA ARG A 51 6.39 7.62 5.21
C ARG A 51 6.21 9.13 5.24
N ILE A 52 7.31 9.87 5.10
CA ILE A 52 7.27 11.33 4.94
C ILE A 52 6.98 11.66 3.47
N ALA A 53 5.75 12.09 3.16
CA ALA A 53 5.31 12.31 1.79
C ALA A 53 6.13 13.38 1.04
N ASN A 54 6.61 14.41 1.73
CA ASN A 54 7.40 15.50 1.14
C ASN A 54 8.92 15.29 1.24
N TRP A 55 9.40 14.09 1.59
CA TRP A 55 10.82 13.85 1.88
C TRP A 55 11.75 14.27 0.74
N SER A 56 11.40 13.95 -0.50
CA SER A 56 12.21 14.27 -1.68
C SER A 56 12.35 15.78 -1.89
N ALA A 57 11.33 16.56 -1.55
CA ALA A 57 11.28 18.01 -1.69
C ALA A 57 11.99 18.77 -0.54
N MET A 58 12.37 18.09 0.55
CA MET A 58 13.06 18.73 1.67
C MET A 58 14.52 19.04 1.34
N SER A 59 14.99 20.18 1.82
CA SER A 59 16.41 20.55 1.78
C SER A 59 17.25 19.64 2.69
N GLN A 60 18.57 19.61 2.47
CA GLN A 60 19.46 18.77 3.29
C GLN A 60 19.38 19.13 4.79
N ILE A 61 19.31 20.42 5.11
CA ILE A 61 19.23 20.91 6.50
C ILE A 61 17.93 20.43 7.17
N GLU A 62 16.82 20.43 6.45
CA GLU A 62 15.53 19.94 6.97
C GLU A 62 15.52 18.42 7.12
N LYS A 63 16.14 17.69 6.19
CA LYS A 63 16.32 16.24 6.26
C LYS A 63 17.14 15.86 7.50
N ASP A 64 18.25 16.53 7.75
CA ASP A 64 19.14 16.24 8.90
C ASP A 64 18.42 16.47 10.24
N ARG A 65 17.69 17.59 10.36
CA ARG A 65 16.87 17.87 11.56
C ARG A 65 15.78 16.82 11.73
N SER A 66 15.11 16.45 10.64
CA SER A 66 14.04 15.47 10.66
C SER A 66 14.56 14.09 11.07
N LEU A 67 15.69 13.65 10.54
CA LEU A 67 16.33 12.38 10.93
C LEU A 67 16.66 12.34 12.42
N ARG A 68 17.26 13.41 12.94
CA ARG A 68 17.62 13.50 14.36
C ARG A 68 16.40 13.36 15.27
N LEU A 69 15.31 14.06 14.96
CA LEU A 69 14.08 14.00 15.75
C LEU A 69 13.36 12.66 15.57
N LEU A 70 13.34 12.14 14.34
CA LEU A 70 12.66 10.90 14.00
C LEU A 70 13.29 9.71 14.70
N ALA A 71 14.62 9.62 14.73
CA ALA A 71 15.33 8.56 15.45
C ALA A 71 14.92 8.51 16.93
N LYS A 72 14.92 9.67 17.61
CA LYS A 72 14.53 9.76 19.02
C LYS A 72 13.07 9.34 19.24
N ARG A 73 12.15 9.84 18.40
CA ARG A 73 10.71 9.61 18.55
C ARG A 73 10.32 8.17 18.19
N ASN A 74 10.88 7.63 17.13
CA ASN A 74 10.65 6.23 16.75
C ASN A 74 11.18 5.29 17.82
N ASN A 75 12.35 5.55 18.40
CA ASN A 75 12.86 4.69 19.47
C ASN A 75 11.92 4.68 20.69
N ALA A 76 11.51 5.85 21.18
CA ALA A 76 10.59 5.94 22.31
C ALA A 76 9.23 5.26 22.03
N ARG A 77 8.71 5.39 20.80
CA ARG A 77 7.48 4.67 20.40
C ARG A 77 7.68 3.17 20.34
N MET A 78 8.81 2.69 19.79
CA MET A 78 9.13 1.27 19.74
C MET A 78 9.27 0.67 21.14
N GLU A 79 9.91 1.37 22.07
CA GLU A 79 10.00 0.96 23.47
C GLU A 79 8.61 0.87 24.11
N SER A 80 7.75 1.86 23.87
CA SER A 80 6.37 1.86 24.37
C SER A 80 5.55 0.70 23.81
N LEU A 81 5.64 0.45 22.50
CA LEU A 81 4.90 -0.62 21.81
C LEU A 81 5.37 -2.02 22.22
N LYS A 82 6.65 -2.17 22.60
CA LYS A 82 7.20 -3.43 23.13
C LYS A 82 6.76 -3.69 24.57
N ALA A 83 6.57 -2.63 25.36
CA ALA A 83 6.07 -2.75 26.72
C ALA A 83 4.54 -2.99 26.76
N ASP A 84 3.83 -2.80 25.65
CA ASP A 84 2.39 -3.01 25.54
C ASP A 84 2.07 -4.51 25.29
N PRO A 85 1.47 -5.22 26.27
CA PRO A 85 1.23 -6.66 26.17
C PRO A 85 0.23 -7.06 25.07
N LYS A 86 -0.53 -6.09 24.53
CA LYS A 86 -1.46 -6.31 23.40
C LYS A 86 -0.74 -6.57 22.07
N ASN A 87 0.51 -6.13 21.93
CA ASN A 87 1.29 -6.30 20.71
C ASN A 87 2.13 -7.59 20.70
N GLU A 88 2.47 -8.14 21.86
CA GLU A 88 3.19 -9.42 21.98
C GLU A 88 2.36 -10.61 21.48
N ALA A 89 1.04 -10.56 21.66
CA ALA A 89 0.10 -11.60 21.21
C ALA A 89 -0.12 -11.65 19.68
N GLN A 90 0.29 -10.62 18.92
CA GLN A 90 0.19 -10.60 17.45
C GLN A 90 1.49 -11.04 16.76
N GLN A 91 2.55 -11.34 17.52
CA GLN A 91 3.85 -11.79 17.00
C GLN A 91 4.17 -13.26 17.30
N SER A 92 3.26 -14.01 17.94
CA SER A 92 3.41 -15.45 18.26
C SER A 92 2.54 -16.34 17.39
#